data_AF-A0A524JCM2-F1
#
_entry.id   AF-A0A524JCM2-F1
#
_cell.length_a   1.000
_cell.length_b   1.000
_cell.length_c   1.000
_cell.angle_alpha   90.00
_cell.angle_beta   90.00
_cell.angle_gamma   90.00
#
_symmetry.space_group_name_H-M   'P 1'
#
loop_
_entity.id
_entity.type
_entity.pdbx_description
1 polymer ?
#
loop_
_entity_poly.entity_id
_entity_poly.type
_entity_poly.pdbx_seq_one_letter_code
_entity_poly.pdbx_strand_id
1 'polypeptide(L)'
;MPRLWLVCVMVFLLAACTTTPAVAPVDTPIPSNTPTLQPSATPAPTWTPTPIPTPTPIPPVMLRIPLPDAISGLEPVPMEVELIAPPGVLYNATIHITVLDPASQPFAVFALLHHEGSRYYAEEQLQLPLDPFGGYWSVVADIESDLEIEGMRVKFFIPEQIHFHQLTGMLPDNVRLRIPVAYTEVENQGDLYAGSRMWQYQDGRIGLWWAPGPTEKLLLSNAITMLEATFPTDDPPSIIDYVETQWYGRITFAFNLQWAGGQPGMAWVVQDKDFWLYVLEVHALNGGNIPALVEQVASTFKFVE
;
A
#
# COMPACT_ATOMS: atom_id res chain seq x y z
N MET A 1 -29.78 -1.92 -39.44
CA MET A 1 -29.62 -2.65 -40.72
C MET A 1 -28.62 -3.78 -40.52
N PRO A 2 -29.03 -5.05 -40.48
CA PRO A 2 -28.11 -6.18 -40.31
C PRO A 2 -27.90 -6.99 -41.61
N ARG A 3 -26.66 -7.43 -41.83
CA ARG A 3 -26.22 -8.55 -42.68
C ARG A 3 -25.08 -9.19 -41.88
N LEU A 4 -25.16 -10.39 -41.31
CA LEU A 4 -25.79 -11.65 -41.75
C LEU A 4 -25.21 -12.17 -43.08
N TRP A 5 -24.19 -13.02 -42.95
CA TRP A 5 -23.86 -14.03 -43.94
C TRP A 5 -23.61 -15.37 -43.23
N LEU A 6 -24.39 -16.36 -43.63
CA LEU A 6 -24.40 -17.76 -43.20
C LEU A 6 -24.46 -18.59 -44.50
N VAL A 7 -24.41 -19.94 -44.42
CA VAL A 7 -24.64 -20.88 -45.55
C VAL A 7 -23.39 -20.98 -46.48
N CYS A 8 -22.95 -22.11 -47.07
CA CYS A 8 -23.49 -23.45 -47.43
C CYS A 8 -22.32 -24.50 -47.31
N VAL A 9 -22.47 -25.76 -46.85
CA VAL A 9 -22.90 -27.01 -47.59
C VAL A 9 -21.82 -27.52 -48.59
N MET A 10 -21.52 -28.81 -48.83
CA MET A 10 -22.23 -30.10 -48.65
C MET A 10 -21.30 -31.32 -48.42
N VAL A 11 -21.89 -32.47 -48.09
CA VAL A 11 -21.29 -33.83 -48.05
C VAL A 11 -21.63 -34.64 -49.32
N PHE A 12 -20.70 -35.42 -49.87
CA PHE A 12 -20.91 -36.66 -50.67
C PHE A 12 -19.62 -37.54 -50.54
N LEU A 13 -19.55 -38.82 -50.14
CA LEU A 13 -20.21 -40.11 -50.47
C LEU A 13 -19.66 -40.87 -51.71
N LEU A 14 -19.24 -42.14 -51.47
CA LEU A 14 -19.24 -43.36 -52.35
C LEU A 14 -17.90 -44.03 -52.82
N ALA A 15 -17.70 -45.25 -52.29
CA ALA A 15 -17.56 -46.55 -52.99
C ALA A 15 -16.31 -47.00 -53.82
N ALA A 16 -15.67 -48.08 -53.32
CA ALA A 16 -15.52 -49.42 -53.94
C ALA A 16 -14.29 -49.87 -54.80
N CYS A 17 -13.73 -51.01 -54.36
CA CYS A 17 -13.31 -52.23 -55.10
C CYS A 17 -11.96 -52.40 -55.86
N THR A 18 -11.14 -53.33 -55.31
CA THR A 18 -10.36 -54.42 -55.97
C THR A 18 -9.11 -54.03 -56.82
N THR A 19 -8.08 -54.87 -57.03
CA THR A 19 -8.02 -56.33 -57.31
C THR A 19 -6.74 -57.08 -56.82
N THR A 20 -6.86 -58.42 -56.69
CA THR A 20 -5.80 -59.44 -56.48
C THR A 20 -4.84 -59.60 -57.67
N PRO A 21 -3.60 -60.11 -57.47
CA PRO A 21 -3.21 -61.52 -57.77
C PRO A 21 -2.27 -62.14 -56.68
N ALA A 22 -1.80 -63.39 -56.65
CA ALA A 22 -2.12 -64.71 -57.28
C ALA A 22 -1.47 -65.85 -56.41
N VAL A 23 -1.27 -67.09 -56.91
CA VAL A 23 -0.80 -68.28 -56.14
C VAL A 23 0.19 -69.16 -56.93
N ALA A 24 1.21 -69.76 -56.26
CA ALA A 24 1.88 -71.03 -56.59
C ALA A 24 2.76 -71.51 -55.38
N PRO A 25 3.34 -72.74 -55.31
CA PRO A 25 2.63 -73.88 -54.73
C PRO A 25 3.38 -74.65 -53.60
N VAL A 26 2.63 -75.62 -53.04
CA VAL A 26 2.94 -76.71 -52.09
C VAL A 26 4.39 -77.26 -52.05
N ASP A 27 4.86 -77.57 -50.84
CA ASP A 27 5.67 -78.76 -50.57
C ASP A 27 5.31 -79.41 -49.22
N THR A 28 5.40 -80.75 -49.12
CA THR A 28 4.84 -81.53 -47.98
C THR A 28 5.92 -82.26 -47.17
N PRO A 29 6.12 -81.95 -45.87
CA PRO A 29 6.99 -82.73 -45.01
C PRO A 29 6.24 -83.79 -44.17
N ILE A 30 6.82 -84.98 -44.19
CA ILE A 30 6.50 -86.25 -43.51
C ILE A 30 6.23 -86.08 -41.99
N PRO A 31 5.28 -86.82 -41.37
CA PRO A 31 5.11 -86.83 -39.92
C PRO A 31 6.31 -87.51 -39.22
N SER A 32 6.97 -86.80 -38.31
CA SER A 32 8.02 -87.34 -37.44
C SER A 32 7.47 -87.64 -36.05
N ASN A 33 7.72 -88.84 -35.53
CA ASN A 33 7.32 -89.25 -34.19
C ASN A 33 8.16 -88.54 -33.12
N THR A 34 7.61 -87.48 -32.53
CA THR A 34 8.22 -86.71 -31.45
C THR A 34 7.77 -87.25 -30.08
N PRO A 35 8.67 -87.46 -29.10
CA PRO A 35 8.34 -88.13 -27.86
C PRO A 35 7.41 -87.32 -26.94
N THR A 36 6.55 -88.03 -26.21
CA THR A 36 5.62 -87.48 -25.22
C THR A 36 6.38 -86.78 -24.09
N LEU A 37 6.33 -85.45 -24.04
CA LEU A 37 6.90 -84.69 -22.92
C LEU A 37 6.01 -84.86 -21.68
N GLN A 38 6.66 -85.20 -20.57
CA GLN A 38 6.05 -85.29 -19.24
C GLN A 38 5.48 -83.93 -18.80
N PRO A 39 4.28 -83.86 -18.19
CA PRO A 39 3.71 -82.60 -17.75
C PRO A 39 4.59 -81.95 -16.69
N SER A 40 5.18 -80.79 -17.05
CA SER A 40 5.86 -79.92 -16.09
C SER A 40 4.80 -79.27 -15.20
N ALA A 41 5.07 -79.19 -13.89
CA ALA A 41 4.16 -78.54 -12.96
C ALA A 41 4.08 -77.04 -13.28
N THR A 42 2.87 -76.55 -13.62
CA THR A 42 2.62 -75.12 -13.79
C THR A 42 3.01 -74.39 -12.50
N PRO A 43 3.92 -73.40 -12.54
CA PRO A 43 4.26 -72.65 -11.35
C PRO A 43 3.01 -71.94 -10.82
N ALA A 44 2.77 -72.03 -9.51
CA ALA A 44 1.65 -71.35 -8.88
C ALA A 44 1.74 -69.83 -9.14
N PRO A 45 0.61 -69.13 -9.35
CA PRO A 45 0.64 -67.70 -9.62
C PRO A 45 1.27 -66.97 -8.44
N THR A 46 2.43 -66.36 -8.68
CA THR A 46 3.11 -65.53 -7.69
C THR A 46 2.24 -64.31 -7.43
N TRP A 47 1.72 -64.17 -6.21
CA TRP A 47 0.95 -62.99 -5.82
C TRP A 47 1.85 -61.75 -5.90
N THR A 48 1.72 -61.00 -6.99
CA THR A 48 2.34 -59.68 -7.11
C THR A 48 1.72 -58.78 -6.04
N PRO A 49 2.49 -58.18 -5.12
CA PRO A 49 1.93 -57.27 -4.14
C PRO A 49 1.28 -56.10 -4.88
N THR A 50 0.01 -55.83 -4.56
CA THR A 50 -0.70 -54.65 -5.08
C THR A 50 0.14 -53.41 -4.73
N PRO A 51 0.48 -52.53 -5.69
CA PRO A 51 1.23 -51.33 -5.37
C PRO A 51 0.45 -50.52 -4.35
N ILE A 52 1.09 -50.19 -3.22
CA ILE A 52 0.53 -49.26 -2.25
C ILE A 52 0.41 -47.91 -2.97
N PRO A 53 -0.78 -47.27 -2.99
CA PRO A 53 -0.93 -45.98 -3.64
C PRO A 53 -0.02 -44.97 -2.94
N THR A 54 0.90 -44.37 -3.70
CA THR A 54 1.67 -43.21 -3.22
C THR A 54 0.68 -42.11 -2.84
N PRO A 55 0.79 -41.49 -1.64
CA PRO A 55 -0.08 -40.39 -1.28
C PRO A 55 0.07 -39.25 -2.29
N THR A 56 -1.05 -38.76 -2.81
CA THR A 56 -1.06 -37.59 -3.70
C THR A 56 -0.55 -36.38 -2.93
N PRO A 57 0.43 -35.61 -3.44
CA PRO A 57 0.86 -34.38 -2.80
C PRO A 57 -0.31 -33.39 -2.70
N ILE A 58 -0.39 -32.68 -1.57
CA ILE A 58 -1.35 -31.59 -1.39
C ILE A 58 -0.90 -30.44 -2.31
N PRO A 59 -1.77 -29.85 -3.14
CA PRO A 59 -1.39 -28.71 -3.98
C PRO A 59 -1.00 -27.49 -3.13
N PRO A 60 -0.12 -26.60 -3.61
CA PRO A 60 0.30 -25.42 -2.87
C PRO A 60 -0.83 -24.41 -2.70
N VAL A 61 -0.68 -23.52 -1.71
CA VAL A 61 -1.52 -22.34 -1.51
C VAL A 61 -1.01 -21.22 -2.42
N MET A 62 -1.91 -20.59 -3.17
CA MET A 62 -1.54 -19.55 -4.14
C MET A 62 -1.55 -18.16 -3.49
N LEU A 63 -0.40 -17.47 -3.51
CA LEU A 63 -0.18 -16.13 -2.99
C LEU A 63 -0.49 -15.04 -4.03
N ARG A 64 -1.20 -14.00 -3.60
CA ARG A 64 -1.34 -12.72 -4.31
C ARG A 64 -1.14 -11.53 -3.37
N ILE A 65 -0.48 -10.50 -3.89
CA ILE A 65 -0.33 -9.18 -3.24
C ILE A 65 -1.10 -8.17 -4.12
N PRO A 66 -2.35 -7.80 -3.78
CA PRO A 66 -3.21 -6.94 -4.60
C PRO A 66 -2.87 -5.44 -4.46
N LEU A 67 -1.57 -5.11 -4.56
CA LEU A 67 -1.07 -3.74 -4.48
C LEU A 67 -1.09 -3.05 -5.86
N PRO A 68 -1.50 -1.76 -5.96
CA PRO A 68 -1.38 -1.00 -7.20
C PRO A 68 0.09 -0.78 -7.61
N ASP A 69 0.33 -0.54 -8.90
CA ASP A 69 1.67 -0.28 -9.45
C ASP A 69 2.21 1.12 -9.08
N ALA A 70 1.32 2.04 -8.70
CA ALA A 70 1.64 3.36 -8.19
C ALA A 70 0.88 3.64 -6.89
N ILE A 71 1.50 4.35 -5.94
CA ILE A 71 0.92 4.68 -4.63
C ILE A 71 1.09 6.17 -4.35
N SER A 72 -0.01 6.85 -4.06
CA SER A 72 0.01 8.24 -3.62
C SER A 72 0.51 8.37 -2.19
N GLY A 73 1.39 9.35 -1.93
CA GLY A 73 1.73 9.74 -0.57
C GLY A 73 0.66 10.59 0.13
N LEU A 74 -0.51 10.82 -0.49
CA LEU A 74 -1.64 11.54 0.12
C LEU A 74 -2.77 10.61 0.58
N GLU A 75 -2.73 9.33 0.20
CA GLU A 75 -3.78 8.35 0.49
C GLU A 75 -3.12 7.11 1.12
N PRO A 76 -3.42 6.79 2.40
CA PRO A 76 -2.91 5.56 3.02
C PRO A 76 -3.46 4.33 2.28
N VAL A 77 -2.62 3.32 2.07
CA VAL A 77 -2.97 2.09 1.34
C VAL A 77 -3.07 0.91 2.30
N PRO A 78 -4.15 0.11 2.28
CA PRO A 78 -4.24 -1.11 3.09
C PRO A 78 -3.17 -2.12 2.66
N MET A 79 -2.40 -2.63 3.63
CA MET A 79 -1.44 -3.71 3.40
C MET A 79 -2.14 -5.05 3.55
N GLU A 80 -2.45 -5.70 2.43
CA GLU A 80 -3.15 -6.98 2.39
C GLU A 80 -2.49 -8.03 1.48
N VAL A 81 -2.81 -9.29 1.74
CA VAL A 81 -2.39 -10.48 1.00
C VAL A 81 -3.59 -11.42 0.85
N GLU A 82 -3.72 -12.05 -0.32
CA GLU A 82 -4.63 -13.17 -0.53
C GLU A 82 -3.86 -14.50 -0.59
N LEU A 83 -4.23 -15.46 0.25
CA LEU A 83 -3.74 -16.84 0.26
C LEU A 83 -4.87 -17.81 -0.11
N ILE A 84 -4.86 -18.26 -1.37
CA ILE A 84 -5.93 -19.07 -1.95
C ILE A 84 -5.56 -20.55 -1.82
N ALA A 85 -6.18 -21.23 -0.84
CA ALA A 85 -5.93 -22.65 -0.58
C ALA A 85 -6.68 -23.59 -1.55
N PRO A 86 -6.21 -24.84 -1.74
CA PRO A 86 -6.94 -25.84 -2.50
C PRO A 86 -8.29 -26.20 -1.84
N PRO A 87 -9.33 -26.55 -2.62
CA PRO A 87 -10.65 -26.86 -2.07
C PRO A 87 -10.64 -27.98 -1.03
N GLY A 88 -11.20 -27.71 0.15
CA GLY A 88 -11.31 -28.69 1.25
C GLY A 88 -10.03 -28.88 2.06
N VAL A 89 -8.98 -28.10 1.81
CA VAL A 89 -7.73 -28.12 2.59
C VAL A 89 -7.74 -26.97 3.60
N LEU A 90 -7.44 -27.29 4.86
CA LEU A 90 -7.15 -26.30 5.90
C LEU A 90 -5.64 -26.17 6.05
N TYR A 91 -5.19 -24.96 6.39
CA TYR A 91 -3.79 -24.61 6.57
C TYR A 91 -3.70 -23.48 7.60
N ASN A 92 -2.50 -23.27 8.13
CA ASN A 92 -2.17 -22.15 9.01
C ASN A 92 -1.06 -21.33 8.34
N ALA A 93 -1.11 -20.01 8.49
CA ALA A 93 -0.06 -19.13 8.00
C ALA A 93 0.13 -17.92 8.93
N THR A 94 1.39 -17.58 9.19
CA THR A 94 1.82 -16.31 9.78
C THR A 94 2.43 -15.47 8.66
N ILE A 95 1.97 -14.23 8.50
CA ILE A 95 2.38 -13.37 7.38
C ILE A 95 2.92 -12.04 7.92
N HIS A 96 4.09 -11.66 7.42
CA HIS A 96 4.66 -10.33 7.62
C HIS A 96 4.92 -9.67 6.26
N ILE A 97 4.54 -8.42 6.11
CA ILE A 97 4.91 -7.59 4.97
C ILE A 97 6.04 -6.66 5.41
N THR A 98 7.12 -6.60 4.63
CA THR A 98 8.14 -5.55 4.72
C THR A 98 8.07 -4.67 3.49
N VAL A 99 7.93 -3.36 3.69
CA VAL A 99 8.04 -2.35 2.64
C VAL A 99 9.47 -1.84 2.61
N LEU A 100 10.12 -1.98 1.46
CA LEU A 100 11.50 -1.57 1.21
C LEU A 100 11.54 -0.32 0.33
N ASP A 101 12.41 0.62 0.69
CA ASP A 101 12.72 1.80 -0.11
C ASP A 101 13.61 1.45 -1.34
N PRO A 102 13.93 2.41 -2.24
CA PRO A 102 14.77 2.16 -3.40
C PRO A 102 16.24 1.80 -3.08
N ALA A 103 16.68 1.96 -1.83
CA ALA A 103 17.98 1.52 -1.31
C ALA A 103 17.89 0.14 -0.62
N SER A 104 16.75 -0.55 -0.77
CA SER A 104 16.42 -1.83 -0.13
C SER A 104 16.48 -1.79 1.40
N GLN A 105 16.26 -0.63 2.02
CA GLN A 105 16.13 -0.50 3.47
C GLN A 105 14.67 -0.69 3.90
N PRO A 106 14.41 -1.35 5.04
CA PRO A 106 13.07 -1.40 5.63
C PRO A 106 12.55 0.00 5.97
N PHE A 107 11.47 0.39 5.29
CA PHE A 107 10.70 1.60 5.59
C PHE A 107 9.61 1.32 6.64
N ALA A 108 8.86 0.23 6.44
CA ALA A 108 7.78 -0.20 7.33
C ALA A 108 7.66 -1.73 7.35
N VAL A 109 7.17 -2.28 8.47
CA VAL A 109 6.91 -3.71 8.65
C VAL A 109 5.53 -3.88 9.26
N PHE A 110 4.74 -4.78 8.68
CA PHE A 110 3.36 -5.05 9.08
C PHE A 110 3.19 -6.53 9.39
N ALA A 111 2.63 -6.85 10.57
CA ALA A 111 2.07 -8.17 10.84
C ALA A 111 0.64 -8.21 10.29
N LEU A 112 0.30 -9.25 9.53
CA LEU A 112 -1.01 -9.39 8.92
C LEU A 112 -1.86 -10.40 9.70
N LEU A 113 -3.10 -10.01 10.00
CA LEU A 113 -4.08 -10.85 10.68
C LEU A 113 -5.00 -11.52 9.66
N HIS A 114 -5.38 -12.77 9.92
CA HIS A 114 -6.38 -13.48 9.12
C HIS A 114 -7.77 -12.85 9.34
N HIS A 115 -8.55 -12.71 8.26
CA HIS A 115 -9.89 -12.14 8.31
C HIS A 115 -10.96 -13.16 7.90
N GLU A 116 -11.56 -12.97 6.72
CA GLU A 116 -12.54 -13.87 6.13
C GLU A 116 -11.96 -14.52 4.87
N GLY A 117 -12.24 -15.82 4.70
CA GLY A 117 -11.80 -16.59 3.54
C GLY A 117 -10.27 -16.59 3.40
N SER A 118 -9.79 -16.14 2.24
CA SER A 118 -8.38 -16.12 1.86
C SER A 118 -7.62 -14.84 2.22
N ARG A 119 -8.24 -13.88 2.92
CA ARG A 119 -7.67 -12.53 3.09
C ARG A 119 -6.97 -12.33 4.42
N TYR A 120 -5.83 -11.65 4.33
CA TYR A 120 -4.98 -11.24 5.43
C TYR A 120 -4.67 -9.76 5.28
N TYR A 121 -4.78 -8.98 6.35
CA TYR A 121 -4.61 -7.52 6.32
C TYR A 121 -3.90 -7.04 7.58
N ALA A 122 -3.17 -5.93 7.45
CA ALA A 122 -2.60 -5.22 8.59
C ALA A 122 -3.66 -4.32 9.25
N GLU A 123 -3.54 -4.11 10.57
CA GLU A 123 -4.38 -3.14 11.29
C GLU A 123 -4.04 -1.69 10.90
N GLU A 124 -2.75 -1.43 10.63
CA GLU A 124 -2.24 -0.14 10.14
C GLU A 124 -2.14 -0.12 8.61
N GLN A 125 -2.32 1.06 8.02
CA GLN A 125 -2.20 1.28 6.57
C GLN A 125 -0.84 1.89 6.22
N LEU A 126 -0.32 1.58 5.03
CA LEU A 126 0.92 2.16 4.54
C LEU A 126 0.69 3.62 4.16
N GLN A 127 1.25 4.53 4.96
CA GLN A 127 1.36 5.94 4.64
C GLN A 127 2.79 6.25 4.14
N LEU A 128 2.94 6.54 2.84
CA LEU A 128 4.21 7.05 2.31
C LEU A 128 4.44 8.50 2.78
N PRO A 129 5.70 8.97 2.86
CA PRO A 129 5.99 10.36 3.20
C PRO A 129 5.60 11.31 2.06
N LEU A 130 5.41 12.60 2.37
CA LEU A 130 5.12 13.66 1.39
C LEU A 130 6.22 13.90 0.33
N ASP A 131 7.44 13.42 0.58
CA ASP A 131 8.58 13.55 -0.33
C ASP A 131 9.29 12.19 -0.42
N PRO A 132 8.66 11.18 -1.06
CA PRO A 132 9.18 9.82 -1.07
C PRO A 132 10.41 9.72 -1.98
N PHE A 133 11.35 8.84 -1.61
CA PHE A 133 12.52 8.57 -2.44
C PHE A 133 12.09 8.12 -3.84
N GLY A 134 12.56 8.83 -4.87
CA GLY A 134 12.30 8.47 -6.26
C GLY A 134 12.98 7.15 -6.64
N GLY A 135 12.23 6.27 -7.30
CA GLY A 135 12.70 4.94 -7.72
C GLY A 135 11.63 3.89 -7.54
N TYR A 136 12.03 2.62 -7.72
CA TYR A 136 11.17 1.48 -7.42
C TYR A 136 11.23 1.16 -5.94
N TRP A 137 10.06 1.11 -5.32
CA TRP A 137 9.86 0.56 -3.99
C TRP A 137 9.40 -0.89 -4.13
N SER A 138 9.51 -1.68 -3.06
CA SER A 138 9.03 -3.06 -3.09
C SER A 138 8.34 -3.48 -1.79
N VAL A 139 7.37 -4.36 -1.93
CA VAL A 139 6.64 -5.01 -0.84
C VAL A 139 7.01 -6.48 -0.87
N VAL A 140 7.63 -6.96 0.21
CA VAL A 140 8.09 -8.34 0.38
C VAL A 140 7.19 -9.03 1.41
N ALA A 141 6.51 -10.10 1.01
CA ALA A 141 5.73 -10.95 1.89
C ALA A 141 6.58 -12.12 2.39
N ASP A 142 6.90 -12.09 3.69
CA ASP A 142 7.41 -13.25 4.41
C ASP A 142 6.24 -14.05 4.98
N ILE A 143 6.27 -15.37 4.77
CA ILE A 143 5.13 -16.27 5.03
C ILE A 143 5.68 -17.59 5.56
N GLU A 144 5.34 -17.87 6.80
CA GLU A 144 5.51 -19.17 7.45
C GLU A 144 4.17 -19.92 7.38
N SER A 145 4.13 -21.12 6.80
CA SER A 145 2.92 -21.93 6.68
C SER A 145 3.20 -23.43 6.77
N ASP A 146 2.19 -24.20 7.15
CA ASP A 146 2.20 -25.67 7.13
C ASP A 146 1.99 -26.27 5.73
N LEU A 147 1.67 -25.45 4.72
CA LEU A 147 1.66 -25.82 3.30
C LEU A 147 2.68 -25.02 2.48
N GLU A 148 3.05 -25.58 1.32
CA GLU A 148 3.87 -24.89 0.33
C GLU A 148 3.11 -23.68 -0.24
N ILE A 149 3.77 -22.53 -0.29
CA ILE A 149 3.23 -21.28 -0.85
C ILE A 149 3.82 -21.03 -2.23
N GLU A 150 2.98 -21.07 -3.26
CA GLU A 150 3.34 -20.73 -4.64
C GLU A 150 2.86 -19.32 -4.97
N GLY A 151 3.68 -18.52 -5.67
CA GLY A 151 3.31 -17.18 -6.11
C GLY A 151 4.42 -16.16 -5.92
N MET A 152 4.14 -14.91 -6.29
CA MET A 152 5.11 -13.82 -6.27
C MET A 152 5.17 -13.18 -4.87
N ARG A 153 6.25 -13.44 -4.13
CA ARG A 153 6.49 -12.88 -2.79
C ARG A 153 6.96 -11.42 -2.78
N VAL A 154 7.28 -10.84 -3.93
CA VAL A 154 7.79 -9.46 -4.05
C VAL A 154 6.99 -8.69 -5.10
N LYS A 155 6.34 -7.60 -4.70
CA LYS A 155 5.59 -6.71 -5.60
C LYS A 155 6.26 -5.34 -5.61
N PHE A 156 6.61 -4.84 -6.80
CA PHE A 156 7.18 -3.50 -6.98
C PHE A 156 6.09 -2.46 -7.22
N PHE A 157 6.33 -1.23 -6.77
CA PHE A 157 5.50 -0.06 -7.04
C PHE A 157 6.37 1.20 -7.15
N ILE A 158 5.80 2.31 -7.62
CA ILE A 158 6.45 3.63 -7.66
C ILE A 158 5.58 4.64 -6.89
N PRO A 159 6.15 5.46 -5.98
CA PRO A 159 5.40 6.55 -5.36
C PRO A 159 4.95 7.59 -6.40
N GLU A 160 3.72 8.07 -6.31
CA GLU A 160 3.24 9.15 -7.17
C GLU A 160 3.87 10.49 -6.78
N GLN A 161 4.11 11.34 -7.79
CA GLN A 161 4.65 12.67 -7.55
C GLN A 161 3.57 13.59 -6.95
N ILE A 162 3.77 14.02 -5.70
CA ILE A 162 2.92 15.03 -5.07
C ILE A 162 3.23 16.40 -5.68
N HIS A 163 2.20 17.07 -6.18
CA HIS A 163 2.27 18.47 -6.62
C HIS A 163 1.93 19.41 -5.46
N PHE A 164 2.58 20.57 -5.40
CA PHE A 164 2.46 21.55 -4.32
C PHE A 164 2.02 22.92 -4.86
N HIS A 165 1.28 23.68 -4.04
CA HIS A 165 0.88 25.05 -4.35
C HIS A 165 2.10 25.98 -4.50
N GLN A 166 1.99 26.97 -5.39
CA GLN A 166 3.01 27.99 -5.60
C GLN A 166 2.76 29.18 -4.66
N LEU A 167 3.37 29.16 -3.47
CA LEU A 167 3.14 30.16 -2.42
C LEU A 167 4.05 31.40 -2.47
N THR A 168 4.89 31.52 -3.51
CA THR A 168 5.75 32.70 -3.73
C THR A 168 4.90 33.96 -3.91
N GLY A 169 5.16 35.00 -3.12
CA GLY A 169 4.36 36.22 -3.10
C GLY A 169 2.99 36.08 -2.41
N MET A 170 2.69 34.91 -1.81
CA MET A 170 1.51 34.68 -0.96
C MET A 170 1.86 34.59 0.53
N LEU A 171 3.09 34.15 0.84
CA LEU A 171 3.69 34.13 2.16
C LEU A 171 4.91 35.06 2.21
N PRO A 172 5.34 35.53 3.40
CA PRO A 172 6.59 36.28 3.56
C PRO A 172 7.81 35.56 2.95
N ASP A 173 8.70 36.31 2.28
CA ASP A 173 9.78 35.75 1.47
C ASP A 173 10.82 34.94 2.26
N ASN A 174 10.92 35.17 3.56
CA ASN A 174 11.79 34.48 4.52
C ASN A 174 11.24 33.12 5.01
N VAL A 175 10.02 32.70 4.62
CA VAL A 175 9.45 31.40 5.02
C VAL A 175 9.03 30.54 3.82
N ARG A 176 9.02 29.21 4.00
CA ARG A 176 8.46 28.24 3.05
C ARG A 176 7.62 27.23 3.80
N LEU A 177 6.52 26.82 3.17
CA LEU A 177 5.62 25.76 3.59
C LEU A 177 5.21 24.99 2.32
N ARG A 178 5.20 23.66 2.34
CA ARG A 178 4.86 22.82 1.18
C ARG A 178 3.45 22.27 1.34
N ILE A 179 2.44 23.03 0.93
CA ILE A 179 1.05 22.55 0.91
C ILE A 179 0.78 21.77 -0.40
N PRO A 180 0.37 20.48 -0.35
CA PRO A 180 -0.02 19.72 -1.54
C PRO A 180 -1.25 20.33 -2.23
N VAL A 181 -1.36 20.25 -3.56
CA VAL A 181 -2.48 20.84 -4.32
C VAL A 181 -3.85 20.25 -3.97
N ALA A 182 -3.89 19.05 -3.36
CA ALA A 182 -5.11 18.43 -2.87
C ALA A 182 -5.70 19.12 -1.63
N TYR A 183 -4.88 19.88 -0.89
CA TYR A 183 -5.35 20.68 0.23
C TYR A 183 -6.06 21.93 -0.30
N THR A 184 -7.31 22.11 0.11
CA THR A 184 -8.15 23.24 -0.30
C THR A 184 -7.88 24.43 0.61
N GLU A 185 -7.61 25.61 0.05
CA GLU A 185 -7.53 26.86 0.83
C GLU A 185 -8.95 27.22 1.32
N VAL A 186 -9.11 27.37 2.64
CA VAL A 186 -10.39 27.67 3.30
C VAL A 186 -10.40 29.07 3.93
N GLU A 187 -9.22 29.64 4.22
CA GLU A 187 -9.10 31.01 4.70
C GLU A 187 -7.87 31.69 4.08
N ASN A 188 -8.05 32.97 3.73
CA ASN A 188 -7.03 33.85 3.19
C ASN A 188 -7.33 35.28 3.65
N GLN A 189 -6.56 35.79 4.61
CA GLN A 189 -6.71 37.15 5.14
C GLN A 189 -5.40 37.93 5.12
N GLY A 190 -5.52 39.26 5.14
CA GLY A 190 -4.38 40.18 5.21
C GLY A 190 -3.48 40.15 3.98
N ASP A 191 -2.23 40.56 4.16
CA ASP A 191 -1.23 40.72 3.12
C ASP A 191 0.15 40.21 3.57
N LEU A 192 1.20 40.48 2.78
CA LEU A 192 2.57 40.09 3.12
C LEU A 192 3.14 40.81 4.37
N TYR A 193 2.49 41.87 4.86
CA TYR A 193 2.88 42.57 6.09
C TYR A 193 2.25 41.94 7.34
N ALA A 194 0.97 41.58 7.28
CA ALA A 194 0.32 40.77 8.31
C ALA A 194 -0.87 40.01 7.70
N GLY A 195 -0.99 38.71 7.97
CA GLY A 195 -2.01 37.88 7.34
C GLY A 195 -2.11 36.45 7.86
N SER A 196 -3.08 35.71 7.31
CA SER A 196 -3.35 34.30 7.58
C SER A 196 -3.58 33.53 6.28
N ARG A 197 -3.15 32.27 6.22
CA ARG A 197 -3.61 31.28 5.24
C ARG A 197 -3.97 30.00 5.96
N MET A 198 -5.04 29.35 5.51
CA MET A 198 -5.51 28.11 6.11
C MET A 198 -5.93 27.14 5.02
N TRP A 199 -5.49 25.89 5.15
CA TRP A 199 -5.80 24.83 4.22
C TRP A 199 -6.37 23.61 4.94
N GLN A 200 -7.27 22.90 4.26
CA GLN A 200 -7.96 21.73 4.78
C GLN A 200 -7.80 20.55 3.81
N TYR A 201 -7.57 19.35 4.37
CA TYR A 201 -7.55 18.09 3.63
C TYR A 201 -8.10 16.98 4.51
N GLN A 202 -9.08 16.24 3.99
CA GLN A 202 -9.82 15.21 4.73
C GLN A 202 -10.29 15.77 6.10
N ASP A 203 -9.97 15.06 7.19
CA ASP A 203 -10.38 15.36 8.56
C ASP A 203 -9.40 16.27 9.31
N GLY A 204 -8.51 16.98 8.61
CA GLY A 204 -7.48 17.80 9.23
C GLY A 204 -7.25 19.14 8.53
N ARG A 205 -6.68 20.07 9.30
CA ARG A 205 -6.49 21.46 8.91
C ARG A 205 -5.12 21.96 9.35
N ILE A 206 -4.53 22.83 8.53
CA ILE A 206 -3.29 23.54 8.81
C ILE A 206 -3.48 25.04 8.57
N GLY A 207 -3.01 25.87 9.50
CA GLY A 207 -3.02 27.32 9.40
C GLY A 207 -1.62 27.91 9.59
N LEU A 208 -1.34 29.03 8.90
CA LEU A 208 -0.14 29.84 9.09
C LEU A 208 -0.55 31.31 9.18
N TRP A 209 -0.23 31.94 10.30
CA TRP A 209 -0.39 33.38 10.55
C TRP A 209 0.98 34.03 10.69
N TRP A 210 1.08 35.28 10.26
CA TRP A 210 2.31 36.08 10.37
C TRP A 210 2.01 37.53 10.69
N ALA A 211 2.88 38.15 11.50
CA ALA A 211 2.84 39.58 11.81
C ALA A 211 4.23 40.08 12.26
N PRO A 212 4.50 41.40 12.21
CA PRO A 212 5.68 41.98 12.85
C PRO A 212 5.58 41.82 14.37
N GLY A 213 6.66 41.40 15.01
CA GLY A 213 6.73 41.18 16.45
C GLY A 213 7.56 42.21 17.22
N PRO A 214 7.73 41.99 18.54
CA PRO A 214 8.61 42.78 19.38
C PRO A 214 10.09 42.58 18.99
N THR A 215 10.93 43.58 19.22
CA THR A 215 12.39 43.47 19.05
C THR A 215 13.08 42.70 20.18
N GLU A 216 12.38 42.50 21.29
CA GLU A 216 12.76 41.64 22.39
C GLU A 216 12.62 40.16 22.00
N LYS A 217 13.35 39.29 22.71
CA LYS A 217 13.21 37.84 22.54
C LYS A 217 11.78 37.39 22.83
N LEU A 218 11.30 36.40 22.07
CA LEU A 218 10.04 35.72 22.34
C LEU A 218 9.99 35.19 23.78
N LEU A 219 8.97 35.62 24.51
CA LEU A 219 8.62 35.12 25.85
C LEU A 219 7.26 34.45 25.78
N LEU A 220 7.00 33.51 26.70
CA LEU A 220 5.73 32.78 26.79
C LEU A 220 4.50 33.70 26.78
N SER A 221 4.54 34.83 27.50
CA SER A 221 3.45 35.81 27.52
C SER A 221 3.10 36.32 26.13
N ASN A 222 4.11 36.63 25.32
CA ASN A 222 3.95 37.19 23.99
C ASN A 222 3.56 36.08 23.00
N ALA A 223 4.04 34.86 23.22
CA ALA A 223 3.63 33.69 22.45
C ALA A 223 2.14 33.35 22.67
N ILE A 224 1.67 33.36 23.91
CA ILE A 224 0.25 33.19 24.24
C ILE A 224 -0.58 34.30 23.62
N THR A 225 -0.20 35.57 23.77
CA THR A 225 -0.95 36.70 23.15
C THR A 225 -1.01 36.59 21.63
N MET A 226 0.06 36.16 20.97
CA MET A 226 0.08 35.94 19.52
C MET A 226 -0.83 34.77 19.11
N LEU A 227 -0.84 33.69 19.89
CA LEU A 227 -1.67 32.51 19.64
C LEU A 227 -3.16 32.77 19.87
N GLU A 228 -3.53 33.42 20.97
CA GLU A 228 -4.91 33.79 21.26
C GLU A 228 -5.49 34.74 20.19
N ALA A 229 -4.64 35.55 19.55
CA ALA A 229 -5.02 36.41 18.43
C ALA A 229 -5.31 35.65 17.11
N THR A 230 -4.98 34.36 17.00
CA THR A 230 -5.35 33.51 15.85
C THR A 230 -6.63 32.72 16.06
N PHE A 231 -7.17 32.67 17.28
CA PHE A 231 -8.35 31.87 17.61
C PHE A 231 -9.65 32.50 17.07
N PRO A 232 -10.66 31.68 16.70
CA PRO A 232 -11.98 32.18 16.35
C PRO A 232 -12.68 32.82 17.56
N THR A 233 -13.48 33.86 17.31
CA THR A 233 -14.16 34.63 18.38
C THR A 233 -15.22 33.85 19.13
N ASP A 234 -15.91 32.94 18.44
CA ASP A 234 -17.16 32.36 18.92
C ASP A 234 -16.93 31.05 19.68
N ASP A 235 -15.83 30.34 19.39
CA ASP A 235 -15.54 29.02 19.93
C ASP A 235 -14.01 28.72 19.95
N PRO A 236 -13.22 29.48 20.74
CA PRO A 236 -11.76 29.36 20.77
C PRO A 236 -11.30 28.04 21.43
N PRO A 237 -10.22 27.41 20.94
CA PRO A 237 -9.64 26.24 21.59
C PRO A 237 -9.04 26.59 22.97
N SER A 238 -8.98 25.59 23.85
CA SER A 238 -8.28 25.69 25.13
C SER A 238 -6.82 25.25 25.01
N ILE A 239 -5.90 26.02 25.61
CA ILE A 239 -4.50 25.61 25.77
C ILE A 239 -4.43 24.59 26.92
N ILE A 240 -3.97 23.38 26.63
CA ILE A 240 -3.86 22.27 27.59
C ILE A 240 -2.49 22.26 28.27
N ASP A 241 -1.42 22.40 27.49
CA ASP A 241 -0.04 22.44 27.97
C ASP A 241 0.87 23.13 26.93
N TYR A 242 2.10 23.46 27.31
CA TYR A 242 3.10 24.04 26.40
C TYR A 242 4.52 23.56 26.70
N VAL A 243 5.39 23.61 25.69
CA VAL A 243 6.83 23.36 25.84
C VAL A 243 7.64 24.41 25.09
N GLU A 244 8.67 24.96 25.76
CA GLU A 244 9.69 25.77 25.10
C GLU A 244 10.67 24.83 24.36
N THR A 245 10.84 25.06 23.06
CA THR A 245 11.63 24.22 22.16
C THR A 245 12.36 25.09 21.14
N GLN A 246 13.01 24.47 20.14
CA GLN A 246 13.64 25.17 19.03
C GLN A 246 13.12 24.67 17.68
N TRP A 247 12.71 25.60 16.81
CA TRP A 247 12.34 25.34 15.42
C TRP A 247 13.40 25.98 14.51
N TYR A 248 14.19 25.17 13.79
CA TYR A 248 15.35 25.62 13.01
C TYR A 248 16.25 26.63 13.78
N GLY A 249 16.60 26.30 15.03
CA GLY A 249 17.47 27.10 15.89
C GLY A 249 16.85 28.35 16.52
N ARG A 250 15.54 28.61 16.31
CA ARG A 250 14.81 29.75 16.89
C ARG A 250 13.99 29.32 18.09
N ILE A 251 13.95 30.15 19.14
CA ILE A 251 13.06 29.93 20.30
C ILE A 251 11.62 29.79 19.81
N THR A 252 10.97 28.73 20.24
CA THR A 252 9.63 28.34 19.82
C THR A 252 8.84 27.88 21.02
N PHE A 253 7.59 28.33 21.15
CA PHE A 253 6.64 27.75 22.10
C PHE A 253 5.69 26.85 21.33
N ALA A 254 5.72 25.55 21.64
CA ALA A 254 4.78 24.57 21.12
C ALA A 254 3.65 24.37 22.15
N PHE A 255 2.40 24.47 21.71
CA PHE A 255 1.20 24.40 22.53
C PHE A 255 0.34 23.22 22.11
N ASN A 256 -0.14 22.46 23.10
CA ASN A 256 -1.18 21.46 22.90
C ASN A 256 -2.54 22.16 23.06
N LEU A 257 -3.39 22.04 22.06
CA LEU A 257 -4.72 22.66 22.00
C LEU A 257 -5.82 21.61 22.06
N GLN A 258 -6.96 21.98 22.64
CA GLN A 258 -8.19 21.21 22.51
C GLN A 258 -9.32 22.10 21.98
N TRP A 259 -9.83 21.72 20.82
CA TRP A 259 -10.91 22.40 20.10
C TRP A 259 -12.29 22.00 20.63
N ALA A 260 -13.29 22.79 20.26
CA ALA A 260 -14.67 22.58 20.66
C ALA A 260 -15.29 21.34 19.99
N GLY A 261 -15.65 20.37 20.82
CA GLY A 261 -15.91 19.00 20.41
C GLY A 261 -14.85 18.00 20.90
N GLY A 262 -13.75 18.49 21.48
CA GLY A 262 -12.69 17.68 22.08
C GLY A 262 -11.55 17.31 21.13
N GLN A 263 -11.56 17.83 19.90
CA GLN A 263 -10.56 17.51 18.88
C GLN A 263 -9.16 18.04 19.29
N PRO A 264 -8.10 17.26 19.13
CA PRO A 264 -6.74 17.72 19.40
C PRO A 264 -6.25 18.69 18.34
N GLY A 265 -5.44 19.65 18.78
CA GLY A 265 -4.64 20.53 17.93
C GLY A 265 -3.25 20.78 18.52
N MET A 266 -2.35 21.28 17.69
CA MET A 266 -1.03 21.77 18.08
C MET A 266 -0.75 23.10 17.41
N ALA A 267 -0.08 24.01 18.13
CA ALA A 267 0.39 25.27 17.57
C ALA A 267 1.86 25.52 17.93
N TRP A 268 2.62 26.10 17.00
CA TRP A 268 3.98 26.55 17.21
C TRP A 268 4.07 28.05 16.98
N VAL A 269 4.42 28.80 18.02
CA VAL A 269 4.70 30.23 17.92
C VAL A 269 6.21 30.43 17.85
N VAL A 270 6.69 31.01 16.75
CA VAL A 270 8.11 31.18 16.42
C VAL A 270 8.40 32.64 16.12
N GLN A 271 9.54 33.14 16.57
CA GLN A 271 10.07 34.46 16.19
C GLN A 271 11.30 34.29 15.27
N ASP A 272 11.32 34.99 14.14
CA ASP A 272 12.47 35.02 13.22
C ASP A 272 13.53 36.06 13.60
N LYS A 273 14.71 35.99 12.97
CA LYS A 273 15.84 36.91 13.10
C LYS A 273 15.44 38.38 12.89
N ASP A 274 14.48 38.62 12.00
CA ASP A 274 13.96 39.95 11.64
C ASP A 274 12.72 40.35 12.49
N PHE A 275 12.56 39.73 13.66
CA PHE A 275 11.52 39.99 14.68
C PHE A 275 10.08 39.66 14.28
N TRP A 276 9.86 39.05 13.13
CA TRP A 276 8.58 38.52 12.70
C TRP A 276 8.09 37.38 13.59
N LEU A 277 6.81 37.41 13.94
CA LEU A 277 6.11 36.31 14.60
C LEU A 277 5.36 35.47 13.57
N TYR A 278 5.43 34.16 13.76
CA TYR A 278 4.68 33.17 13.00
C TYR A 278 3.93 32.28 13.98
N VAL A 279 2.68 31.97 13.66
CA VAL A 279 1.93 30.87 14.29
C VAL A 279 1.67 29.84 13.21
N LEU A 280 2.20 28.63 13.40
CA LEU A 280 1.84 27.46 12.62
C LEU A 280 0.89 26.62 13.47
N GLU A 281 -0.29 26.28 12.96
CA GLU A 281 -1.28 25.49 13.70
C GLU A 281 -1.72 24.29 12.86
N VAL A 282 -1.97 23.17 13.54
CA VAL A 282 -2.62 21.98 12.97
C VAL A 282 -3.70 21.47 13.92
N HIS A 283 -4.82 20.98 13.39
CA HIS A 283 -5.83 20.31 14.22
C HIS A 283 -6.69 19.31 13.44
N ALA A 284 -7.28 18.38 14.18
CA ALA A 284 -8.29 17.44 13.69
C ALA A 284 -9.68 18.08 13.69
N LEU A 285 -10.51 17.74 12.69
CA LEU A 285 -11.86 18.27 12.54
C LEU A 285 -12.93 17.32 13.11
N ASN A 286 -12.73 16.01 12.96
CA ASN A 286 -13.74 14.97 13.24
C ASN A 286 -13.44 14.11 14.49
N GLY A 287 -12.73 14.66 15.49
CA GLY A 287 -12.58 14.04 16.82
C GLY A 287 -11.56 12.90 16.94
N GLY A 288 -10.87 12.54 15.85
CA GLY A 288 -9.70 11.66 15.89
C GLY A 288 -8.41 12.38 16.26
N ASN A 289 -7.28 11.67 16.18
CA ASN A 289 -5.94 12.27 16.24
C ASN A 289 -5.73 13.25 15.08
N ILE A 290 -4.75 14.15 15.22
CA ILE A 290 -4.31 15.01 14.11
C ILE A 290 -3.80 14.08 12.99
N PRO A 291 -4.30 14.21 11.73
CA PRO A 291 -3.87 13.31 10.67
C PRO A 291 -2.38 13.45 10.38
N ALA A 292 -1.65 12.33 10.32
CA ALA A 292 -0.19 12.32 10.14
C ALA A 292 0.28 13.08 8.88
N LEU A 293 -0.55 13.17 7.84
CA LEU A 293 -0.27 14.01 6.67
C LEU A 293 -0.25 15.51 6.98
N VAL A 294 -1.14 15.98 7.84
CA VAL A 294 -1.18 17.38 8.29
C VAL A 294 0.04 17.72 9.12
N GLU A 295 0.48 16.81 10.00
CA GLU A 295 1.73 16.94 10.75
C GLU A 295 2.95 16.95 9.82
N GLN A 296 2.99 16.07 8.82
CA GLN A 296 4.04 16.08 7.80
C GLN A 296 4.05 17.40 7.01
N VAL A 297 2.90 17.95 6.61
CA VAL A 297 2.82 19.24 5.93
C VAL A 297 3.38 20.35 6.83
N ALA A 298 3.00 20.38 8.11
CA ALA A 298 3.53 21.33 9.09
C ALA A 298 5.05 21.21 9.28
N SER A 299 5.60 19.98 9.29
CA SER A 299 7.05 19.75 9.36
C SER A 299 7.83 20.38 8.19
N THR A 300 7.18 20.70 7.07
CA THR A 300 7.82 21.39 5.94
C THR A 300 7.98 22.90 6.15
N PHE A 301 7.39 23.46 7.20
CA PHE A 301 7.55 24.87 7.58
C PHE A 301 9.00 25.18 7.97
N LYS A 302 9.65 26.03 7.19
CA LYS A 302 11.04 26.41 7.43
C LYS A 302 11.31 27.86 7.05
N PHE A 303 12.34 28.42 7.66
CA PHE A 303 12.90 29.71 7.29
C PHE A 303 13.86 29.56 6.11
N VAL A 304 13.97 30.62 5.30
CA VAL A 304 14.94 30.78 4.23
C VAL A 304 15.98 31.79 4.69
N GLU A 305 17.26 31.50 4.43
CA GLU A 305 18.37 32.38 4.79
C GLU A 305 18.65 33.46 3.74
#